data_AF-A0A2I0I6I3-F1
#
_entry.id   AF-A0A2I0I6I3-F1
#
_cell.length_a   1.000
_cell.length_b   1.000
_cell.length_c   1.000
_cell.angle_alpha   90.00
_cell.angle_beta   90.00
_cell.angle_gamma   90.00
#
_symmetry.space_group_name_H-M   'P 1'
#
loop_
_entity.id
_entity.type
_entity.pdbx_description
1 polymer ?
#
loop_
_entity_poly.entity_id
_entity_poly.type
_entity_poly.pdbx_seq_one_letter_code
_entity_poly.pdbx_strand_id
1 'polypeptide(L)'
;MQTLPFSHRLVQFDCRLSQLPVGGGGGISFRASRSVACRGAFKCVSPSSPSLADNAVKFKEASKNGNLIPLHRCIFADQLTPVLAYRCLVNEDDREAPSFLFESVEPGFRASSVGRYSVVGSQPALEIVAKANKVTIVDHEQGRTIEEVVDDPMTIPRRISEQWKPQLIDDLPDAFCGGWVGYFSYDTVRYVEKKKLPFSSAPTDDRNLADIHLGLYDDVIVFDHVEKKAHVIHWVWLDRHSSIEDAYEDGVKRLE
;
A
#
# COMPACT_ATOMS: atom_id res chain seq x y z
N MET A 1 2.14 48.98 17.46
CA MET A 1 2.40 49.29 18.89
C MET A 1 1.54 48.34 19.70
N GLN A 2 2.01 47.39 20.50
CA GLN A 2 3.32 47.09 21.07
C GLN A 2 3.52 45.55 21.09
N THR A 3 4.78 45.15 20.95
CA THR A 3 5.31 43.79 21.03
C THR A 3 5.58 43.39 22.49
N LEU A 4 5.38 42.12 22.84
CA LEU A 4 5.99 41.49 24.02
C LEU A 4 6.63 40.14 23.64
N PRO A 5 7.78 39.77 24.24
CA PRO A 5 8.68 38.74 23.73
C PRO A 5 8.45 37.38 24.41
N PHE A 6 8.65 36.28 23.67
CA PHE A 6 8.80 34.94 24.25
C PHE A 6 10.23 34.44 24.06
N SER A 7 10.83 34.07 25.19
CA SER A 7 12.22 33.63 25.35
C SER A 7 12.36 32.13 25.04
N HIS A 8 13.35 31.79 24.21
CA HIS A 8 13.81 30.42 23.99
C HIS A 8 14.60 29.91 25.19
N ARG A 9 14.26 28.73 25.72
CA ARG A 9 15.16 27.90 26.52
C ARG A 9 15.34 26.53 25.87
N LEU A 10 16.54 26.34 25.31
CA LEU A 10 17.14 25.04 25.00
C LEU A 10 17.46 24.31 26.31
N VAL A 11 17.12 23.03 26.39
CA VAL A 11 17.61 22.10 27.43
C VAL A 11 18.53 21.11 26.74
N GLN A 12 19.83 21.24 26.99
CA GLN A 12 20.85 20.24 26.67
C GLN A 12 20.88 19.20 27.80
N PHE A 13 20.82 17.92 27.45
CA PHE A 13 21.12 16.82 28.35
C PHE A 13 22.54 16.30 28.07
N ASP A 14 23.46 16.58 29.00
CA ASP A 14 24.78 15.99 29.08
C ASP A 14 24.69 14.65 29.83
N CYS A 15 25.00 13.53 29.17
CA CYS A 15 25.30 12.26 29.85
C CYS A 15 26.78 11.93 29.69
N ARG A 16 27.55 12.18 30.76
CA ARG A 16 28.97 11.82 30.89
C ARG A 16 29.12 10.31 31.09
N LEU A 17 30.04 9.70 30.34
CA LEU A 17 30.58 8.36 30.60
C LEU A 17 31.31 8.33 31.96
N SER A 18 31.02 7.33 32.78
CA SER A 18 31.80 7.00 33.98
C SER A 18 32.76 5.84 33.72
N GLN A 19 34.02 6.03 34.09
CA GLN A 19 35.07 5.01 34.11
C GLN A 19 35.06 4.26 35.46
N LEU A 20 35.32 2.95 35.42
CA LEU A 20 35.46 2.06 36.57
C LEU A 20 36.81 2.25 37.29
N PRO A 21 36.90 2.07 38.62
CA PRO A 21 38.17 1.89 39.31
C PRO A 21 38.51 0.41 39.56
N VAL A 22 39.82 0.15 39.57
CA VAL A 22 40.51 -1.13 39.81
C VAL A 22 40.99 -1.20 41.27
N GLY A 23 40.92 -2.40 41.86
CA GLY A 23 41.59 -2.82 43.11
C GLY A 23 40.63 -3.63 43.99
N GLY A 24 40.97 -4.73 44.66
CA GLY A 24 42.17 -5.54 44.82
C GLY A 24 41.90 -6.55 45.96
N GLY A 25 42.43 -7.78 45.85
CA GLY A 25 42.72 -8.71 46.98
C GLY A 25 41.58 -9.32 47.81
N GLY A 26 41.46 -10.66 47.79
CA GLY A 26 40.76 -11.43 48.82
C GLY A 26 40.21 -12.77 48.32
N GLY A 27 40.95 -13.87 48.54
CA GLY A 27 40.53 -15.21 48.12
C GLY A 27 39.54 -15.86 49.09
N ILE A 28 38.51 -16.53 48.57
CA ILE A 28 37.73 -17.56 49.27
C ILE A 28 37.25 -18.64 48.28
N SER A 29 37.72 -19.86 48.52
CA SER A 29 37.15 -21.22 48.32
C SER A 29 36.17 -21.56 47.17
N PHE A 30 36.51 -22.67 46.51
CA PHE A 30 35.75 -23.41 45.50
C PHE A 30 34.37 -23.91 45.97
N ARG A 31 33.35 -23.74 45.11
CA ARG A 31 32.26 -24.72 44.93
C ARG A 31 31.87 -24.80 43.46
N ALA A 32 32.21 -25.93 42.83
CA ALA A 32 31.73 -26.29 41.50
C ALA A 32 30.21 -26.51 41.54
N SER A 33 29.46 -25.66 40.85
CA SER A 33 28.03 -25.86 40.62
C SER A 33 27.84 -26.65 39.33
N ARG A 34 27.11 -27.76 39.44
CA ARG A 34 26.85 -28.74 38.38
C ARG A 34 26.15 -28.07 37.19
N SER A 35 26.69 -28.27 35.98
CA SER A 35 26.01 -27.92 34.74
C SER A 35 24.77 -28.80 34.58
N VAL A 36 23.58 -28.19 34.56
CA VAL A 36 22.36 -28.85 34.11
C VAL A 36 22.44 -28.90 32.58
N ALA A 37 22.61 -30.11 32.03
CA ALA A 37 22.52 -30.33 30.59
C ALA A 37 21.04 -30.23 30.17
N CYS A 38 20.64 -29.11 29.60
CA CYS A 38 19.37 -28.98 28.88
C CYS A 38 19.44 -29.85 27.61
N ARG A 39 19.02 -31.11 27.72
CA ARG A 39 18.72 -31.97 26.58
C ARG A 39 17.30 -31.68 26.13
N GLY A 40 17.18 -30.86 25.11
CA GLY A 40 15.93 -30.58 24.43
C GLY A 40 16.23 -29.78 23.18
N ALA A 41 16.70 -30.46 22.12
CA ALA A 41 16.71 -29.86 20.80
C ALA A 41 15.26 -29.69 20.37
N PHE A 42 14.67 -28.53 20.63
CA PHE A 42 13.43 -28.12 20.00
C PHE A 42 13.71 -28.06 18.50
N LYS A 43 13.20 -29.05 17.79
CA LYS A 43 13.24 -29.07 16.33
C LYS A 43 12.22 -28.02 15.88
N CYS A 44 12.69 -26.79 15.67
CA CYS A 44 11.90 -25.77 15.00
C CYS A 44 11.54 -26.30 13.61
N VAL A 45 10.31 -26.78 13.47
CA VAL A 45 9.70 -26.98 12.16
C VAL A 45 9.23 -25.61 11.74
N SER A 46 10.03 -24.91 10.95
CA SER A 46 9.52 -23.76 10.20
C SER A 46 8.46 -24.30 9.23
N PRO A 47 7.27 -23.69 9.13
CA PRO A 47 6.40 -23.96 8.00
C PRO A 47 7.23 -23.68 6.74
N SER A 48 7.41 -24.71 5.90
CA SER A 48 8.11 -24.56 4.64
C SER A 48 7.38 -23.52 3.81
N SER A 49 8.07 -22.47 3.39
CA SER A 49 7.56 -21.58 2.36
C SER A 49 7.13 -22.44 1.16
N PRO A 50 5.92 -22.23 0.60
CA PRO A 50 5.48 -23.00 -0.55
C PRO A 50 6.53 -22.87 -1.67
N SER A 51 6.86 -23.98 -2.31
CA SER A 51 7.82 -23.95 -3.41
C SER A 51 7.25 -23.11 -4.56
N LEU A 52 8.11 -22.55 -5.41
CA LEU A 52 7.65 -21.82 -6.61
C LEU A 52 6.73 -22.69 -7.47
N ALA A 53 6.99 -24.00 -7.52
CA ALA A 53 6.15 -24.97 -8.22
C ALA A 53 4.73 -25.06 -7.62
N ASP A 54 4.60 -25.01 -6.29
CA ASP A 54 3.29 -25.04 -5.62
C ASP A 54 2.47 -23.77 -5.92
N ASN A 55 3.13 -22.62 -6.02
CA ASN A 55 2.48 -21.36 -6.35
C ASN A 55 1.97 -21.34 -7.79
N ALA A 56 2.72 -21.88 -8.74
CA ALA A 56 2.28 -22.01 -10.14
C ALA A 56 1.03 -22.90 -10.26
N VAL A 57 0.97 -24.01 -9.51
CA VAL A 57 -0.20 -24.89 -9.48
C VAL A 57 -1.42 -24.18 -8.88
N LYS A 58 -1.25 -23.48 -7.76
CA LYS A 58 -2.32 -22.69 -7.13
C LYS A 58 -2.85 -21.60 -8.07
N PHE A 59 -1.95 -20.88 -8.74
CA PHE A 59 -2.31 -19.84 -9.72
C PHE A 59 -3.13 -20.43 -10.87
N LYS A 60 -2.68 -21.56 -11.43
CA LYS A 60 -3.40 -22.26 -12.49
C LYS A 60 -4.78 -22.74 -12.05
N GLU A 61 -4.94 -23.19 -10.81
CA GLU A 61 -6.26 -23.56 -10.29
C GLU A 61 -7.18 -22.34 -10.13
N ALA A 62 -6.66 -21.24 -9.58
CA ALA A 62 -7.39 -19.98 -9.44
C ALA A 62 -7.86 -19.43 -10.80
N SER A 63 -7.04 -19.61 -11.86
CA SER A 63 -7.35 -19.15 -13.22
C SER A 63 -8.58 -19.80 -13.85
N LYS A 64 -9.02 -20.95 -13.34
CA LYS A 64 -10.24 -21.61 -13.84
C LYS A 64 -11.51 -20.92 -13.38
N ASN A 65 -11.46 -20.21 -12.26
CA ASN A 65 -12.62 -19.65 -11.58
C ASN A 65 -12.69 -18.11 -11.64
N GLY A 66 -11.64 -17.45 -12.15
CA GLY A 66 -11.58 -16.00 -12.30
C GLY A 66 -10.53 -15.53 -13.30
N ASN A 67 -10.62 -14.27 -13.70
CA ASN A 67 -9.72 -13.64 -14.68
C ASN A 67 -8.78 -12.59 -14.05
N LEU A 68 -8.89 -12.36 -12.74
CA LEU A 68 -8.03 -11.44 -12.00
C LEU A 68 -7.50 -12.18 -10.77
N ILE A 69 -6.21 -12.52 -10.77
CA ILE A 69 -5.60 -13.41 -9.76
C ILE A 69 -4.53 -12.65 -8.99
N PRO A 70 -4.58 -12.63 -7.65
CA PRO A 70 -3.55 -12.00 -6.86
C PRO A 70 -2.33 -12.92 -6.74
N LEU A 71 -1.16 -12.36 -6.98
CA LEU A 71 0.12 -12.89 -6.53
C LEU A 71 0.58 -12.04 -5.34
N HIS A 72 1.18 -12.66 -4.33
CA HIS A 72 1.63 -11.92 -3.17
C HIS A 72 2.89 -12.51 -2.54
N ARG A 73 3.63 -11.64 -1.86
CA ARG A 73 4.73 -11.99 -0.97
C ARG A 73 4.51 -11.34 0.38
N CYS A 74 4.83 -12.06 1.43
CA CYS A 74 4.85 -11.52 2.78
C CYS A 74 6.29 -11.38 3.25
N ILE A 75 6.67 -10.18 3.67
CA ILE A 75 7.99 -9.87 4.23
C ILE A 75 7.85 -9.32 5.64
N PHE A 76 8.88 -9.50 6.48
CA PHE A 76 8.92 -8.84 7.78
C PHE A 76 9.17 -7.34 7.61
N ALA A 77 8.42 -6.53 8.35
CA ALA A 77 8.42 -5.07 8.24
C ALA A 77 8.93 -4.39 9.51
N ASP A 78 9.79 -5.06 10.31
CA ASP A 78 10.31 -4.49 11.56
C ASP A 78 11.14 -3.21 11.34
N GLN A 79 11.83 -3.10 10.21
CA GLN A 79 12.66 -1.95 9.82
C GLN A 79 12.07 -1.14 8.66
N LEU A 80 11.04 -1.67 7.99
CA LEU A 80 10.40 -1.02 6.86
C LEU A 80 9.12 -0.33 7.34
N THR A 81 9.11 1.00 7.29
CA THR A 81 7.90 1.78 7.60
C THR A 81 7.13 2.10 6.32
N PRO A 82 5.81 2.35 6.38
CA PRO A 82 5.02 2.74 5.20
C PRO A 82 5.59 3.95 4.47
N VAL A 83 6.07 4.96 5.22
CA VAL A 83 6.70 6.17 4.67
C VAL A 83 8.00 5.85 3.95
N LEU A 84 8.85 4.98 4.52
CA LEU A 84 10.08 4.55 3.86
C LEU A 84 9.79 3.77 2.58
N ALA A 85 8.82 2.86 2.62
CA ALA A 85 8.41 2.10 1.44
C ALA A 85 7.86 3.01 0.34
N TYR A 86 7.01 3.98 0.69
CA TYR A 86 6.50 4.98 -0.25
C TYR A 86 7.64 5.74 -0.95
N ARG A 87 8.66 6.17 -0.19
CA ARG A 87 9.85 6.84 -0.75
C ARG A 87 10.71 5.94 -1.64
N CYS A 88 10.68 4.62 -1.44
CA CYS A 88 11.38 3.68 -2.30
C CYS A 88 10.63 3.43 -3.63
N LEU A 89 9.30 3.56 -3.62
CA LEU A 89 8.46 3.31 -4.79
C LEU A 89 8.29 4.54 -5.70
N VAL A 90 8.30 5.74 -5.12
CA VAL A 90 8.09 6.99 -5.85
C VAL A 90 9.41 7.73 -5.99
N ASN A 91 9.82 7.98 -7.24
CA ASN A 91 11.03 8.75 -7.53
C ASN A 91 10.89 10.21 -7.06
N GLU A 92 11.93 10.78 -6.45
CA GLU A 92 11.88 12.14 -5.88
C GLU A 92 11.60 13.23 -6.94
N ASP A 93 11.98 12.99 -8.20
CA ASP A 93 11.78 13.92 -9.33
C ASP A 93 10.42 13.74 -10.02
N ASP A 94 9.68 12.68 -9.71
CA ASP A 94 8.42 12.35 -10.38
C ASP A 94 7.21 12.82 -9.56
N ARG A 95 7.09 14.15 -9.43
CA ARG A 95 6.07 14.79 -8.60
C ARG A 95 4.64 14.65 -9.11
N GLU A 96 4.50 14.30 -10.39
CA GLU A 96 3.20 14.17 -11.06
C GLU A 96 2.77 12.70 -11.20
N ALA A 97 3.66 11.72 -10.96
CA ALA A 97 3.28 10.31 -10.96
C ALA A 97 2.18 10.01 -9.93
N PRO A 98 1.05 9.44 -10.38
CA PRO A 98 -0.01 9.03 -9.47
C PRO A 98 0.49 7.98 -8.48
N SER A 99 0.31 8.28 -7.19
CA SER A 99 0.72 7.44 -6.08
C SER A 99 -0.08 7.82 -4.83
N PHE A 100 -0.11 6.92 -3.85
CA PHE A 100 -0.81 7.16 -2.59
C PHE A 100 -0.13 6.45 -1.41
N LEU A 101 -0.36 7.02 -0.23
CA LEU A 101 -0.09 6.42 1.07
C LEU A 101 -1.32 6.67 1.94
N PHE A 102 -2.00 5.60 2.35
CA PHE A 102 -3.11 5.65 3.29
C PHE A 102 -2.66 5.14 4.64
N GLU A 103 -2.77 6.00 5.64
CA GLU A 103 -2.61 5.66 7.05
C GLU A 103 -3.88 6.04 7.81
N SER A 104 -4.25 5.22 8.77
CA SER A 104 -5.40 5.47 9.64
C SER A 104 -4.91 5.72 11.06
N VAL A 105 -5.65 6.55 11.80
CA VAL A 105 -5.46 6.75 13.23
C VAL A 105 -6.81 6.57 13.90
N GLU A 106 -6.88 5.65 14.86
CA GLU A 106 -8.05 5.42 15.68
C GLU A 106 -8.00 6.36 16.90
N PRO A 107 -8.93 7.32 17.02
CA PRO A 107 -8.95 8.24 18.15
C PRO A 107 -9.39 7.49 19.41
N GLY A 108 -8.45 7.27 20.32
CA GLY A 108 -8.72 6.70 21.64
C GLY A 108 -8.93 7.77 22.72
N PHE A 109 -9.68 7.43 23.77
CA PHE A 109 -10.02 8.34 24.88
C PHE A 109 -8.79 8.88 25.65
N ARG A 110 -7.65 8.17 25.62
CA ARG A 110 -6.40 8.56 26.32
C ARG A 110 -5.22 8.82 25.39
N ALA A 111 -5.14 8.07 24.30
CA ALA A 111 -4.14 8.22 23.25
C ALA A 111 -4.73 7.67 21.96
N SER A 112 -4.35 8.26 20.83
CA SER A 112 -4.71 7.72 19.52
C SER A 112 -3.73 6.60 19.15
N SER A 113 -4.22 5.54 18.53
CA SER A 113 -3.40 4.44 17.99
C SER A 113 -3.43 4.48 16.48
N VAL A 114 -2.31 4.15 15.84
CA VAL A 114 -2.30 3.92 14.39
C VAL A 114 -3.21 2.72 14.11
N GLY A 115 -4.06 2.83 13.08
CA GLY A 115 -4.91 1.73 12.64
C GLY A 115 -4.07 0.52 12.25
N ARG A 116 -4.67 -0.68 12.21
CA ARG A 116 -3.92 -1.92 11.97
C ARG A 116 -3.15 -1.91 10.64
N TYR A 117 -3.74 -1.29 9.61
CA TYR A 117 -3.19 -1.32 8.25
C TYR A 117 -2.80 0.07 7.76
N SER A 118 -1.65 0.13 7.07
CA SER A 118 -1.32 1.21 6.13
C SER A 118 -1.19 0.62 4.72
N VAL A 119 -1.60 1.37 3.70
CA VAL A 119 -1.51 0.90 2.31
C VAL A 119 -0.75 1.90 1.45
N VAL A 120 0.14 1.39 0.61
CA VAL A 120 0.95 2.15 -0.33
C VAL A 120 0.71 1.63 -1.74
N GLY A 121 0.61 2.53 -2.70
CA GLY A 121 0.60 2.19 -4.12
C GLY A 121 1.15 3.33 -4.97
N SER A 122 1.68 2.97 -6.13
CA SER A 122 2.28 3.90 -7.11
C SER A 122 2.10 3.34 -8.50
N GLN A 123 2.18 4.20 -9.53
CA GLN A 123 2.18 3.78 -10.94
C GLN A 123 0.94 2.92 -11.27
N PRO A 124 -0.25 3.52 -11.30
CA PRO A 124 -1.47 2.78 -11.60
C PRO A 124 -1.40 2.17 -13.01
N ALA A 125 -2.01 1.00 -13.20
CA ALA A 125 -2.14 0.36 -14.51
C ALA A 125 -3.05 1.16 -15.44
N LEU A 126 -4.13 1.72 -14.89
CA LEU A 126 -5.05 2.62 -15.60
C LEU A 126 -5.27 3.91 -14.82
N GLU A 127 -5.46 5.02 -15.52
CA GLU A 127 -5.84 6.31 -14.95
C GLU A 127 -7.09 6.84 -15.65
N ILE A 128 -8.03 7.37 -14.88
CA ILE A 128 -9.25 8.02 -15.37
C ILE A 128 -9.24 9.45 -14.83
N VAL A 129 -9.14 10.41 -15.74
CA VAL A 129 -9.24 11.84 -15.44
C VAL A 129 -10.48 12.39 -16.15
N ALA A 130 -11.40 12.98 -15.40
CA ALA A 130 -12.61 13.55 -15.95
C ALA A 130 -12.79 15.01 -15.56
N LYS A 131 -13.27 15.81 -16.50
CA LYS A 131 -13.71 17.19 -16.25
C LYS A 131 -14.95 17.51 -17.08
N ALA A 132 -16.04 17.84 -16.40
CA ALA A 132 -17.39 17.83 -16.97
C ALA A 132 -17.62 16.52 -17.75
N ASN A 133 -18.06 16.60 -19.01
CA ASN A 133 -18.36 15.42 -19.82
C ASN A 133 -17.14 14.82 -20.52
N LYS A 134 -15.95 15.43 -20.41
CA LYS A 134 -14.73 14.94 -21.06
C LYS A 134 -13.99 14.00 -20.12
N VAL A 135 -13.69 12.80 -20.59
CA VAL A 135 -12.94 11.80 -19.86
C VAL A 135 -11.72 11.40 -20.67
N THR A 136 -10.58 11.35 -20.01
CA THR A 136 -9.34 10.80 -20.51
C THR A 136 -9.03 9.54 -19.73
N ILE A 137 -8.85 8.42 -20.44
CA ILE A 137 -8.43 7.14 -19.89
C ILE A 137 -7.02 6.87 -20.38
N VAL A 138 -6.07 6.73 -19.46
CA VAL A 138 -4.67 6.40 -19.76
C VAL A 138 -4.42 4.95 -19.33
N ASP A 139 -4.08 4.09 -20.27
CA ASP A 139 -3.56 2.75 -20.01
C ASP A 139 -2.03 2.83 -20.02
N HIS A 140 -1.44 2.85 -18.83
CA HIS A 140 0.01 3.00 -18.63
C HIS A 140 0.75 1.72 -19.05
N GLU A 141 0.10 0.55 -19.00
CA GLU A 141 0.71 -0.71 -19.43
C GLU A 141 0.81 -0.82 -20.95
N GLN A 142 -0.24 -0.40 -21.66
CA GLN A 142 -0.29 -0.44 -23.13
C GLN A 142 0.23 0.84 -23.78
N GLY A 143 0.52 1.88 -22.99
CA GLY A 143 0.92 3.20 -23.48
C GLY A 143 -0.17 3.88 -24.32
N ARG A 144 -1.45 3.63 -24.00
CA ARG A 144 -2.60 4.06 -24.79
C ARG A 144 -3.41 5.10 -24.04
N THR A 145 -3.76 6.19 -24.72
CA THR A 145 -4.72 7.18 -24.22
C THR A 145 -5.99 7.16 -25.06
N ILE A 146 -7.13 7.18 -24.38
CA ILE A 146 -8.47 7.24 -24.98
C ILE A 146 -9.16 8.48 -24.43
N GLU A 147 -9.75 9.28 -25.32
CA GLU A 147 -10.62 10.38 -24.94
C GLU A 147 -12.06 10.05 -25.30
N GLU A 148 -12.97 10.23 -24.35
CA GLU A 148 -14.39 9.97 -24.50
C GLU A 148 -15.20 11.16 -24.00
N VAL A 149 -16.38 11.36 -24.60
CA VAL A 149 -17.39 12.27 -24.06
C VAL A 149 -18.53 11.44 -23.53
N VAL A 150 -18.79 11.53 -22.22
CA VAL A 150 -19.85 10.78 -21.54
C VAL A 150 -20.68 11.67 -20.64
N ASP A 151 -21.95 11.30 -20.49
CA ASP A 151 -22.92 12.05 -19.70
C ASP A 151 -22.65 11.98 -18.18
N ASP A 152 -22.11 10.86 -17.71
CA ASP A 152 -21.72 10.61 -16.32
C ASP A 152 -20.37 9.87 -16.29
N PRO A 153 -19.27 10.58 -15.99
CA PRO A 153 -17.94 9.98 -15.89
C PRO A 153 -17.80 8.90 -14.82
N MET A 154 -18.66 8.84 -13.80
CA MET A 154 -18.62 7.79 -12.76
C MET A 154 -18.97 6.40 -13.32
N THR A 155 -19.56 6.33 -14.52
CA THR A 155 -19.86 5.07 -15.20
C THR A 155 -18.61 4.37 -15.76
N ILE A 156 -17.53 5.11 -16.00
CA ILE A 156 -16.30 4.59 -16.62
C ILE A 156 -15.60 3.54 -15.74
N PRO A 157 -15.24 3.80 -14.47
CA PRO A 157 -14.60 2.78 -13.63
C PRO A 157 -15.50 1.55 -13.46
N ARG A 158 -16.83 1.74 -13.38
CA ARG A 158 -17.79 0.64 -13.34
C ARG A 158 -17.73 -0.21 -14.60
N ARG A 159 -17.80 0.42 -15.79
CA ARG A 159 -17.75 -0.26 -17.10
C ARG A 159 -16.47 -1.08 -17.26
N ILE A 160 -15.34 -0.54 -16.82
CA ILE A 160 -14.04 -1.23 -16.87
C ILE A 160 -14.02 -2.43 -15.90
N SER A 161 -14.57 -2.28 -14.71
CA SER A 161 -14.52 -3.31 -13.65
C SER A 161 -15.57 -4.41 -13.80
N GLU A 162 -16.60 -4.22 -14.62
CA GLU A 162 -17.77 -5.10 -14.70
C GLU A 162 -17.45 -6.54 -15.13
N GLN A 163 -16.38 -6.72 -15.90
CA GLN A 163 -15.97 -8.02 -16.42
C GLN A 163 -15.00 -8.76 -15.49
N TRP A 164 -14.52 -8.12 -14.42
CA TRP A 164 -13.56 -8.74 -13.53
C TRP A 164 -14.23 -9.72 -12.57
N LYS A 165 -13.56 -10.86 -12.39
CA LYS A 165 -13.89 -11.94 -11.47
C LYS A 165 -12.66 -12.19 -10.60
N PRO A 166 -12.36 -11.28 -9.65
CA PRO A 166 -11.20 -11.41 -8.78
C PRO A 166 -11.27 -12.71 -7.96
N GLN A 167 -10.14 -13.41 -7.88
CA GLN A 167 -10.00 -14.56 -7.01
C GLN A 167 -9.61 -14.10 -5.61
N LEU A 168 -10.46 -14.41 -4.63
CA LEU A 168 -10.17 -14.17 -3.22
C LEU A 168 -9.43 -15.38 -2.67
N ILE A 169 -8.26 -15.14 -2.08
CA ILE A 169 -7.44 -16.16 -1.42
C ILE A 169 -7.29 -15.81 0.06
N ASP A 170 -7.23 -16.83 0.91
CA ASP A 170 -7.20 -16.66 2.37
C ASP A 170 -5.88 -16.02 2.88
N ASP A 171 -4.84 -16.00 2.04
CA ASP A 171 -3.50 -15.52 2.39
C ASP A 171 -3.36 -13.98 2.30
N LEU A 172 -4.38 -13.27 1.79
CA LEU A 172 -4.39 -11.80 1.72
C LEU A 172 -4.82 -11.16 3.06
N PRO A 173 -4.32 -9.96 3.40
CA PRO A 173 -4.77 -9.26 4.59
C PRO A 173 -6.25 -8.84 4.46
N ASP A 174 -6.96 -8.77 5.59
CA ASP A 174 -8.33 -8.26 5.65
C ASP A 174 -8.36 -6.72 5.55
N ALA A 175 -7.88 -6.22 4.41
CA ALA A 175 -7.70 -4.82 4.09
C ALA A 175 -7.86 -4.59 2.58
N PHE A 176 -7.82 -3.32 2.17
CA PHE A 176 -7.75 -2.98 0.74
C PHE A 176 -6.46 -3.54 0.13
N CYS A 177 -6.60 -4.42 -0.86
CA CYS A 177 -5.49 -5.14 -1.50
C CYS A 177 -5.21 -4.70 -2.94
N GLY A 178 -5.78 -3.58 -3.40
CA GLY A 178 -5.66 -3.13 -4.79
C GLY A 178 -7.02 -2.77 -5.39
N GLY A 179 -7.00 -1.99 -6.48
CA GLY A 179 -8.20 -1.46 -7.13
C GLY A 179 -8.16 0.04 -7.35
N TRP A 180 -9.33 0.65 -7.52
CA TRP A 180 -9.47 2.08 -7.80
C TRP A 180 -9.16 2.94 -6.57
N VAL A 181 -8.22 3.85 -6.72
CA VAL A 181 -7.81 4.83 -5.71
C VAL A 181 -7.72 6.21 -6.35
N GLY A 182 -8.24 7.22 -5.66
CA GLY A 182 -8.17 8.61 -6.11
C GLY A 182 -9.25 9.44 -5.46
N TYR A 183 -9.81 10.40 -6.19
CA TYR A 183 -10.83 11.29 -5.66
C TYR A 183 -11.99 11.56 -6.63
N PHE A 184 -13.13 11.84 -6.02
CA PHE A 184 -14.29 12.46 -6.63
C PHE A 184 -14.40 13.87 -6.02
N SER A 185 -14.34 14.90 -6.86
CA SER A 185 -14.44 16.31 -6.43
C SER A 185 -15.85 16.64 -5.98
N TYR A 186 -16.03 17.81 -5.34
CA TYR A 186 -17.35 18.31 -4.96
C TYR A 186 -18.29 18.47 -6.16
N ASP A 187 -17.76 18.88 -7.33
CA ASP A 187 -18.55 19.11 -8.54
C ASP A 187 -19.10 17.82 -9.15
N THR A 188 -18.68 16.63 -8.69
CA THR A 188 -19.28 15.36 -9.10
C THR A 188 -20.77 15.25 -8.80
N VAL A 189 -21.27 15.99 -7.79
CA VAL A 189 -22.71 16.08 -7.49
C VAL A 189 -23.53 16.58 -8.68
N ARG A 190 -22.91 17.37 -9.59
CA ARG A 190 -23.57 17.93 -10.78
C ARG A 190 -23.92 16.86 -11.81
N TYR A 191 -23.20 15.74 -11.84
CA TYR A 191 -23.55 14.59 -12.69
C TYR A 191 -24.82 13.88 -12.21
N VAL A 192 -25.11 13.94 -10.91
CA VAL A 192 -26.30 13.31 -10.30
C VAL A 192 -27.49 14.28 -10.33
N GLU A 193 -27.31 15.51 -9.88
CA GLU A 193 -28.37 16.53 -9.75
C GLU A 193 -28.41 17.48 -10.96
N LYS A 194 -28.30 16.95 -12.19
CA LYS A 194 -28.15 17.73 -13.44
C LYS A 194 -29.19 18.85 -13.62
N LYS A 195 -30.43 18.62 -13.15
CA LYS A 195 -31.53 19.59 -13.26
C LYS A 195 -31.40 20.77 -12.30
N LYS A 196 -30.88 20.54 -11.09
CA LYS A 196 -30.78 21.55 -10.04
C LYS A 196 -29.42 22.25 -10.05
N LEU A 197 -28.37 21.53 -10.44
CA LEU A 197 -26.98 22.00 -10.40
C LEU A 197 -26.29 21.81 -11.76
N PRO A 198 -26.80 22.37 -12.87
CA PRO A 198 -26.16 22.23 -14.17
C PRO A 198 -24.77 22.90 -14.16
N PHE A 199 -23.84 22.36 -14.96
CA PHE A 199 -22.49 22.94 -15.12
C PHE A 199 -22.54 24.37 -15.68
N SER A 200 -23.54 24.72 -16.49
CA SER A 200 -23.71 26.07 -17.04
C SER A 200 -24.00 27.14 -15.99
N SER A 201 -24.45 26.76 -14.79
CA SER A 201 -24.68 27.67 -13.66
C SER A 201 -23.66 27.45 -12.53
N ALA A 202 -22.55 26.75 -12.80
CA ALA A 202 -21.48 26.61 -11.84
C ALA A 202 -20.80 27.96 -11.59
N PRO A 203 -20.30 28.22 -10.36
CA PRO A 203 -19.37 29.31 -10.12
C PRO A 203 -18.14 29.21 -11.04
N THR A 204 -17.44 30.32 -11.22
CA THR A 204 -16.18 30.33 -11.97
C THR A 204 -15.19 29.34 -11.35
N ASP A 205 -14.63 28.46 -12.18
CA ASP A 205 -13.58 27.53 -11.76
C ASP A 205 -12.24 28.25 -11.62
N ASP A 206 -11.77 28.41 -10.39
CA ASP A 206 -10.54 29.10 -10.01
C ASP A 206 -9.35 28.15 -9.75
N ARG A 207 -9.59 26.84 -9.70
CA ARG A 207 -8.56 25.84 -9.35
C ARG A 207 -8.20 24.92 -10.51
N ASN A 208 -9.06 24.84 -11.51
CA ASN A 208 -8.90 23.97 -12.67
C ASN A 208 -8.64 22.49 -12.29
N LEU A 209 -9.23 22.00 -11.19
CA LEU A 209 -9.10 20.59 -10.78
C LEU A 209 -9.93 19.68 -11.67
N ALA A 210 -9.56 18.40 -11.72
CA ALA A 210 -10.42 17.37 -12.31
C ALA A 210 -11.63 17.13 -11.39
N ASP A 211 -12.75 16.72 -11.99
CA ASP A 211 -13.92 16.30 -11.22
C ASP A 211 -13.74 14.88 -10.69
N ILE A 212 -13.06 14.04 -11.47
CA ILE A 212 -12.69 12.68 -11.07
C ILE A 212 -11.25 12.48 -11.49
N HIS A 213 -10.43 11.96 -10.58
CA HIS A 213 -9.12 11.43 -10.90
C HIS A 213 -8.97 10.12 -10.12
N LEU A 214 -8.99 8.99 -10.83
CA LEU A 214 -8.83 7.65 -10.26
C LEU A 214 -7.69 6.92 -10.96
N GLY A 215 -6.79 6.32 -10.19
CA GLY A 215 -5.84 5.31 -10.65
C GLY A 215 -6.32 3.91 -10.25
N LEU A 216 -6.12 2.93 -11.12
CA LEU A 216 -6.31 1.52 -10.84
C LEU A 216 -4.97 0.90 -10.49
N TYR A 217 -4.82 0.49 -9.24
CA TYR A 217 -3.55 -0.04 -8.73
C TYR A 217 -3.65 -1.55 -8.57
N ASP A 218 -2.98 -2.25 -9.48
CA ASP A 218 -2.75 -3.70 -9.41
C ASP A 218 -1.63 -4.02 -8.42
N ASP A 219 -0.70 -3.09 -8.22
CA ASP A 219 0.43 -3.18 -7.30
C ASP A 219 0.18 -2.37 -6.03
N VAL A 220 0.16 -3.06 -4.89
CA VAL A 220 0.08 -2.40 -3.58
C VAL A 220 0.95 -3.09 -2.53
N ILE A 221 1.38 -2.31 -1.54
CA ILE A 221 1.99 -2.81 -0.32
C ILE A 221 1.07 -2.52 0.87
N VAL A 222 0.64 -3.57 1.56
CA VAL A 222 -0.20 -3.49 2.75
C VAL A 222 0.64 -3.82 3.98
N PHE A 223 0.81 -2.87 4.88
CA PHE A 223 1.51 -3.04 6.15
C PHE A 223 0.54 -3.49 7.22
N ASP A 224 0.78 -4.65 7.84
CA ASP A 224 0.12 -5.07 9.07
C ASP A 224 1.00 -4.69 10.29
N HIS A 225 0.59 -3.64 10.99
CA HIS A 225 1.33 -3.11 12.14
C HIS A 225 1.26 -4.00 13.37
N VAL A 226 0.30 -4.92 13.43
CA VAL A 226 0.13 -5.87 14.55
C VAL A 226 1.04 -7.07 14.33
N GLU A 227 1.01 -7.66 13.12
CA GLU A 227 1.85 -8.83 12.79
C GLU A 227 3.28 -8.47 12.38
N LYS A 228 3.59 -7.18 12.21
CA LYS A 228 4.89 -6.66 11.76
C LYS A 228 5.29 -7.23 10.39
N LYS A 229 4.33 -7.28 9.48
CA LYS A 229 4.49 -7.80 8.13
C LYS A 229 4.11 -6.74 7.10
N ALA A 230 4.71 -6.83 5.93
CA ALA A 230 4.25 -6.15 4.73
C ALA A 230 3.86 -7.20 3.69
N HIS A 231 2.65 -7.07 3.15
CA HIS A 231 2.14 -7.87 2.05
C HIS A 231 2.37 -7.06 0.77
N VAL A 232 3.28 -7.52 -0.08
CA VAL A 232 3.44 -7.03 -1.45
C VAL A 232 2.47 -7.82 -2.31
N ILE A 233 1.57 -7.14 -3.01
CA ILE A 233 0.46 -7.75 -3.75
C ILE A 233 0.49 -7.19 -5.16
N HIS A 234 0.40 -8.09 -6.15
CA HIS A 234 0.26 -7.79 -7.56
C HIS A 234 -0.96 -8.52 -8.12
N TRP A 235 -1.89 -7.82 -8.76
CA TRP A 235 -3.05 -8.42 -9.43
C TRP A 235 -2.77 -8.69 -10.90
N VAL A 236 -2.87 -9.96 -11.32
CA VAL A 236 -2.62 -10.39 -12.70
C VAL A 236 -3.92 -10.50 -13.48
N TRP A 237 -3.98 -9.83 -14.63
CA TRP A 237 -5.13 -9.81 -15.52
C TRP A 237 -4.97 -10.86 -16.61
N LEU A 238 -5.66 -11.99 -16.51
CA LEU A 238 -5.49 -13.09 -17.47
C LEU A 238 -5.79 -12.67 -18.91
N ASP A 239 -6.75 -11.78 -19.11
CA ASP A 239 -7.20 -11.30 -20.42
C ASP A 239 -6.13 -10.46 -21.15
N ARG A 240 -5.06 -10.04 -20.46
CA ARG A 240 -3.92 -9.30 -21.03
C ARG A 240 -2.77 -10.20 -21.51
N HIS A 241 -2.85 -11.52 -21.26
CA HIS A 241 -1.79 -12.46 -21.57
C HIS A 241 -2.20 -13.51 -22.60
N SER A 242 -1.20 -14.06 -23.28
CA SER A 242 -1.41 -15.06 -24.33
C SER A 242 -1.70 -16.46 -23.78
N SER A 243 -1.23 -16.75 -22.58
CA SER A 243 -1.38 -18.02 -21.88
C SER A 243 -1.34 -17.82 -20.35
N ILE A 244 -1.78 -18.83 -19.59
CA ILE A 244 -1.77 -18.78 -18.11
C ILE A 244 -0.34 -18.79 -17.59
N GLU A 245 0.54 -19.55 -18.24
CA GLU A 245 1.96 -19.63 -17.93
C GLU A 245 2.66 -18.27 -18.14
N ASP A 246 2.39 -17.61 -19.27
CA ASP A 246 2.86 -16.23 -19.58
C ASP A 246 2.38 -15.22 -18.53
N ALA A 247 1.10 -15.28 -18.14
CA ALA A 247 0.54 -14.44 -17.10
C ALA A 247 1.23 -14.65 -15.73
N TYR A 248 1.50 -15.90 -15.38
CA TYR A 248 2.17 -16.23 -14.13
C TYR A 248 3.62 -15.75 -14.12
N GLU A 249 4.37 -15.96 -15.21
CA GLU A 249 5.76 -15.54 -15.32
C GLU A 249 5.92 -14.02 -15.28
N ASP A 250 5.08 -13.27 -16.02
CA ASP A 250 5.09 -11.80 -15.96
C ASP A 250 4.71 -11.30 -14.56
N GLY A 251 3.65 -11.86 -13.97
CA GLY A 251 3.21 -11.48 -12.63
C GLY A 251 4.24 -11.76 -11.54
N VAL A 252 4.97 -12.89 -11.61
CA VAL A 252 6.07 -13.17 -10.68
C VAL A 252 7.21 -12.18 -10.88
N LYS A 253 7.54 -11.83 -12.13
CA LYS A 253 8.59 -10.86 -12.43
C LYS A 253 8.26 -9.46 -11.92
N ARG A 254 7.00 -9.04 -11.95
CA ARG A 254 6.55 -7.75 -11.38
C ARG A 254 6.57 -7.74 -9.86
N LEU A 255 6.31 -8.89 -9.24
CA LEU A 255 6.29 -9.04 -7.79
C LEU A 255 7.70 -9.05 -7.16
N GLU A 256 8.73 -9.40 -7.92
CA GLU A 256 10.15 -9.43 -7.50
C GLU A 256 10.86 -8.07 -7.64
#